data_AF-A0A8I1ZPD2-F1
#
_entry.id   AF-A0A8I1ZPD2-F1
#
_cell.length_a   1.000
_cell.length_b   1.000
_cell.length_c   1.000
_cell.angle_alpha   90.00
_cell.angle_beta   90.00
_cell.angle_gamma   90.00
#
_symmetry.space_group_name_H-M   'P 1'
#
loop_
_entity.id
_entity.type
_entity.pdbx_description
1 polymer ?
#
loop_
_entity_poly.entity_id
_entity_poly.type
_entity_poly.pdbx_seq_one_letter_code
_entity_poly.pdbx_strand_id
1 'polypeptide(L)'
;MLEFISRRDECQVCGSDLHVCLNCSFFDETKSNKCREPQAEYVKEKDRSNYCDFFRFRDDVQKKSGKEEAKKLWDELFKKV
;
A
#
# COMPACT_ATOMS: atom_id res chain seq x y z
N MET A 1 -6.10 16.28 0.80
CA MET A 1 -4.81 16.96 0.96
C MET A 1 -4.29 16.68 2.37
N LEU A 2 -3.81 15.45 2.59
CA LEU A 2 -2.92 15.14 3.71
C LEU A 2 -1.52 15.33 3.11
N GLU A 3 -0.93 16.52 3.25
CA GLU A 3 0.29 16.87 2.49
C GLU A 3 1.55 16.15 3.00
N PHE A 4 1.52 15.65 4.23
CA PHE A 4 2.67 15.01 4.84
C PHE A 4 2.21 13.89 5.77
N ILE A 5 2.70 12.68 5.50
CA ILE A 5 2.55 11.52 6.39
C ILE A 5 3.88 11.34 7.12
N SER A 6 3.86 11.57 8.41
CA SER A 6 5.02 11.39 9.28
C SER A 6 5.33 9.91 9.50
N ARG A 7 6.57 9.61 9.91
CA ARG A 7 6.99 8.23 10.24
C ARG A 7 6.18 7.59 11.37
N ARG A 8 5.51 8.38 12.20
CA ARG A 8 4.70 7.93 13.35
C ARG A 8 3.21 7.99 13.07
N ASP A 9 2.81 8.37 11.85
CA ASP A 9 1.40 8.44 11.52
C ASP A 9 0.84 7.04 11.33
N GLU A 10 -0.28 6.80 11.99
CA GLU A 10 -0.98 5.53 12.00
C GLU A 10 -2.41 5.69 11.46
N CYS A 11 -2.94 4.62 10.89
CA CYS A 11 -4.33 4.54 10.49
C CYS A 11 -5.25 4.65 11.72
N GLN A 12 -6.17 5.61 11.71
CA GLN A 12 -7.08 5.88 12.83
C GLN A 12 -8.10 4.76 13.09
N VAL A 13 -8.22 3.79 12.18
CA VAL A 13 -9.17 2.68 12.28
C VAL A 13 -8.51 1.40 12.79
N CYS A 14 -7.29 1.10 12.32
CA CYS A 14 -6.63 -0.18 12.59
C CYS A 14 -5.24 -0.07 13.23
N GLY A 15 -4.72 1.14 13.45
CA GLY A 15 -3.42 1.38 14.09
C GLY A 15 -2.21 0.97 13.24
N SER A 16 -2.39 0.66 11.95
CA SER A 16 -1.27 0.31 11.08
C SER A 16 -0.47 1.54 10.67
N ASP A 17 0.86 1.40 10.61
CA ASP A 17 1.77 2.43 10.12
C ASP A 17 1.37 2.92 8.72
N LEU A 18 1.37 4.24 8.51
CA LEU A 18 1.10 4.82 7.19
C LEU A 18 2.37 5.04 6.37
N HIS A 19 3.50 5.32 7.04
CA HIS A 19 4.81 5.57 6.41
C HIS A 19 5.57 4.27 6.09
N VAL A 20 4.98 3.43 5.24
CA VAL A 20 5.52 2.11 4.86
C VAL A 20 5.74 2.03 3.37
N CYS A 21 6.67 1.19 2.90
CA CYS A 21 6.93 1.08 1.45
C CYS A 21 5.65 0.75 0.66
N LEU A 22 4.77 -0.11 1.18
CA LEU A 22 3.50 -0.48 0.51
C LEU A 22 2.55 0.71 0.26
N ASN A 23 2.70 1.80 1.03
CA ASN A 23 1.94 3.04 0.90
C ASN A 23 2.73 4.14 0.15
N CYS A 24 3.94 3.84 -0.34
CA CYS A 24 4.76 4.79 -1.07
C CYS A 24 4.44 4.74 -2.56
N SER A 25 4.33 5.90 -3.21
CA SER A 25 4.14 6.01 -4.66
C SER A 25 5.29 5.44 -5.47
N PHE A 26 6.50 5.30 -4.91
CA PHE A 26 7.64 4.68 -5.59
C PHE A 26 7.68 3.15 -5.47
N PHE A 27 6.82 2.53 -4.68
CA PHE A 27 6.82 1.07 -4.54
C PHE A 27 6.41 0.38 -5.86
N ASP A 28 7.14 -0.67 -6.22
CA ASP A 28 6.93 -1.42 -7.45
C ASP A 28 7.50 -2.84 -7.27
N GLU A 29 6.63 -3.85 -7.21
CA GLU A 29 7.02 -5.24 -6.99
C GLU A 29 7.92 -5.83 -8.08
N THR A 30 7.94 -5.21 -9.27
CA THR A 30 8.74 -5.69 -10.41
C THR A 30 10.20 -5.27 -10.32
N LYS A 31 10.55 -4.34 -9.40
CA LYS A 31 11.92 -3.88 -9.18
C LYS A 31 12.65 -4.77 -8.19
N SER A 32 13.96 -4.94 -8.36
CA SER A 32 14.81 -5.78 -7.51
C SER A 32 14.76 -5.38 -6.02
N ASN A 33 14.79 -4.08 -5.72
CA ASN A 33 14.65 -3.54 -4.37
C ASN A 33 13.18 -3.21 -4.00
N LYS A 34 12.23 -3.50 -4.90
CA LYS A 34 10.82 -3.11 -4.84
C LYS A 34 10.57 -1.60 -4.78
N CYS A 35 11.46 -0.79 -5.34
CA CYS A 35 11.38 0.66 -5.35
C CYS A 35 11.81 1.22 -6.71
N ARG A 36 11.10 2.25 -7.19
CA ARG A 36 11.41 2.96 -8.44
C ARG A 36 12.44 4.08 -8.27
N GLU A 37 12.69 4.52 -7.04
CA GLU A 37 13.71 5.51 -6.71
C GLU A 37 15.07 4.82 -6.49
N PRO A 38 16.05 4.97 -7.41
CA PRO A 38 17.33 4.26 -7.31
C PRO A 38 18.23 4.72 -6.15
N GLN A 39 18.06 5.95 -5.66
CA GLN A 39 18.86 6.49 -4.55
C GLN A 39 18.27 6.14 -3.17
N ALA A 40 17.07 5.58 -3.12
CA ALA A 40 16.46 5.18 -1.86
C ALA A 40 17.21 4.01 -1.21
N GLU A 41 17.41 4.09 0.10
CA GLU A 41 17.99 3.01 0.88
C GLU A 41 17.13 1.73 0.82
N TYR A 42 17.77 0.57 0.93
CA TYR A 42 17.06 -0.70 0.96
C TYR A 42 16.29 -0.88 2.27
N VAL A 43 14.97 -0.92 2.18
CA VAL A 43 14.09 -1.32 3.28
C VAL A 43 13.79 -2.82 3.20
N LYS A 44 14.04 -3.57 4.27
CA LYS A 44 13.75 -5.02 4.32
C LYS A 44 12.25 -5.31 4.50
N GLU A 45 11.67 -4.78 5.59
CA GLU A 45 10.26 -4.97 5.94
C GLU A 45 9.42 -3.89 5.25
N LYS A 46 8.72 -4.24 4.17
CA LYS A 46 8.02 -3.27 3.31
C LYS A 46 6.70 -2.76 3.90
N ASP A 47 6.15 -3.49 4.86
CA ASP A 47 4.87 -3.28 5.55
C ASP A 47 5.01 -2.59 6.91
N ARG A 48 6.21 -2.18 7.31
CA ARG A 48 6.48 -1.48 8.57
C ARG A 48 7.01 -0.06 8.37
N SER A 49 6.82 0.80 9.37
CA SER A 49 7.36 2.15 9.36
C SER A 49 8.87 2.13 9.12
N ASN A 50 9.35 3.04 8.27
CA ASN A 50 10.74 3.15 7.89
C ASN A 50 11.21 4.61 7.82
N TYR A 51 12.51 4.79 7.56
CA TYR A 51 13.20 6.08 7.55
C TYR A 51 13.47 6.62 6.14
N CYS A 52 12.78 6.10 5.11
CA CYS A 52 13.05 6.51 3.72
C CYS A 52 12.75 7.99 3.49
N ASP A 53 13.79 8.78 3.19
CA ASP A 53 13.67 10.22 2.92
C ASP A 53 12.94 10.53 1.61
N PHE A 54 12.81 9.55 0.72
CA PHE A 54 12.10 9.66 -0.56
C PHE A 54 10.63 9.29 -0.48
N PHE A 55 10.11 8.96 0.71
CA PHE A 55 8.74 8.52 0.85
C PHE A 55 7.75 9.59 0.34
N ARG A 56 6.76 9.12 -0.44
CA ARG A 56 5.64 9.93 -0.90
C ARG A 56 4.39 9.08 -0.82
N PHE A 57 3.44 9.44 0.04
CA PHE A 57 2.20 8.69 0.18
C PHE A 57 1.49 8.61 -1.17
N ARG A 58 1.09 7.41 -1.57
CA ARG A 58 0.34 7.18 -2.82
C ARG A 58 -1.07 7.75 -2.67
N ASP A 59 -1.45 8.67 -3.56
CA ASP A 59 -2.80 9.23 -3.62
C ASP A 59 -3.68 8.48 -4.63
N ASP A 60 -3.36 7.20 -4.90
CA ASP A 60 -4.21 6.34 -5.70
C ASP A 60 -5.43 5.94 -4.87
N VAL A 61 -6.40 6.85 -4.81
CA VAL A 61 -7.78 6.55 -4.42
C VAL A 61 -8.38 5.66 -5.50
N GLN A 62 -7.90 4.43 -5.64
CA GLN A 62 -8.60 3.38 -6.36
C GLN A 62 -9.78 2.97 -5.48
N LYS A 63 -10.86 3.75 -5.54
CA LYS A 63 -12.20 3.29 -5.16
C LYS A 63 -12.60 2.17 -6.11
N LYS A 64 -12.09 0.97 -5.86
CA LYS A 64 -12.72 -0.26 -6.36
C LYS A 64 -13.24 -0.99 -5.14
N SER A 65 -14.41 -0.54 -4.67
CA SER A 65 -15.29 -1.41 -3.90
C SER A 65 -15.73 -2.54 -4.83
N GLY A 66 -14.87 -3.55 -5.00
CA GLY A 66 -15.18 -4.76 -5.76
C GLY A 66 -16.13 -5.69 -5.00
N LYS A 67 -16.86 -5.21 -3.99
CA LYS A 67 -17.73 -6.03 -3.15
C LYS A 67 -18.80 -6.75 -3.97
N GLU A 68 -19.35 -6.10 -4.99
CA GLU A 68 -20.32 -6.71 -5.89
C GLU A 68 -19.68 -7.72 -6.85
N GLU A 69 -18.49 -7.43 -7.39
CA GLU A 69 -17.74 -8.38 -8.24
C GLU A 69 -17.24 -9.59 -7.44
N ALA A 70 -16.72 -9.38 -6.23
CA ALA A 70 -16.32 -10.44 -5.31
C ALA A 70 -17.51 -11.32 -4.92
N LYS A 71 -18.69 -10.73 -4.68
CA LYS A 71 -19.92 -11.49 -4.41
C LYS A 71 -20.39 -12.29 -5.63
N LYS A 72 -20.30 -11.73 -6.84
CA LYS A 72 -20.62 -12.47 -8.08
C LYS A 72 -19.68 -13.65 -8.30
N LEU A 73 -18.37 -13.43 -8.18
CA LEU A 73 -17.36 -14.49 -8.27
C LEU A 73 -17.56 -15.58 -7.22
N TRP A 74 -17.90 -15.19 -5.99
CA TRP A 74 -18.25 -16.13 -4.92
C TRP A 74 -19.45 -16.98 -5.29
N ASP A 75 -20.55 -16.36 -5.73
CA ASP A 75 -21.75 -17.06 -6.16
C ASP A 75 -21.47 -18.00 -7.34
N GLU A 76 -20.66 -17.61 -8.32
CA GLU A 76 -20.29 -18.46 -9.46
C GLU A 76 -19.43 -19.67 -9.07
N LEU A 77 -18.46 -19.48 -8.19
CA LEU A 77 -17.57 -20.55 -7.72
C LEU A 77 -18.34 -21.61 -6.89
N PHE A 78 -19.34 -21.19 -6.11
CA PHE A 78 -20.02 -22.06 -5.15
C PHE A 78 -21.46 -22.46 -5.52
N LYS A 79 -22.02 -21.99 -6.66
CA LYS A 79 -23.36 -22.44 -7.15
C LYS A 79 -23.36 -23.74 -7.97
N LYS A 80 -22.22 -24.41 -8.14
CA LYS A 80 -22.17 -25.79 -8.66
C LYS A 80 -22.01 -26.79 -7.52
N VAL A 81 -23.06 -26.92 -6.72
CA VAL A 81 -23.36 -28.14 -5.93
C VAL A 81 -24.82 -28.48 -6.14
#